data_AF-A0AA36GEQ6-F1
#
_entry.id   AF-A0AA36GEQ6-F1
#
_cell.length_a   1.000
_cell.length_b   1.000
_cell.length_c   1.000
_cell.angle_alpha   90.00
_cell.angle_beta   90.00
_cell.angle_gamma   90.00
#
_symmetry.space_group_name_H-M   'P 1'
#
loop_
_entity.id
_entity.type
_entity.pdbx_description
1 polymer ?
#
loop_
_entity_poly.entity_id
_entity_poly.type
_entity_poly.pdbx_seq_one_letter_code
_entity_poly.pdbx_strand_id
1 'polypeptide(L)'
;MSLLDTKILRRSYFAKCSESVIQASGATESQMSAVAGEDAGDRNVEIWKIKKLIRNLELARGNGTSMISLIIPPRDQIARVARMLADEYGTASNIKSRVNRLSVLGAITSVQGRLKLYTKVPPNGLVIYCGTILTDEGKEKKVNIDFEPFKPINTSLYLCDNKFHTEALQALLTDDTKFGFIIMDGNGTLFGTLQGNTREVLHKFTVELPKKHADFKTELGQSDMFDQRLQAKIIKTVDISYGGENGFNQAIELAADSLANVKFIQEKKLIQTYFDEISQDTGRYVYGVKDTLQGLEMGAVETLICWENLDITRYKLRNNAGVETVLHLRPEEEKDKSYFTDPETNTELELVESAALLEWLANNYKTFGTVLEIITDKSQEGAQFVRGFGGIGGLLRYRVDFQAQDMTDELDGIDLDDY
;
A
#
# COMPACT_ATOMS: atom_id res chain seq x y z
N MET A 1 4.68 43.53 -37.56
CA MET A 1 4.64 42.09 -37.28
C MET A 1 3.21 41.74 -36.93
N SER A 2 2.57 40.91 -37.76
CA SER A 2 1.12 40.77 -37.80
C SER A 2 0.59 39.85 -36.68
N LEU A 3 -0.69 39.96 -36.32
CA LEU A 3 -1.37 39.03 -35.40
C LEU A 3 -1.25 37.54 -35.82
N LEU A 4 -0.99 37.29 -37.11
CA LEU A 4 -0.74 35.95 -37.65
C LEU A 4 0.61 35.39 -37.20
N ASP A 5 1.66 36.21 -37.21
CA ASP A 5 3.01 35.82 -36.78
C ASP A 5 3.01 35.44 -35.29
N THR A 6 2.25 36.16 -34.47
CA THR A 6 2.12 35.88 -33.03
C THR A 6 1.39 34.56 -32.75
N LYS A 7 0.36 34.22 -33.55
CA LYS A 7 -0.34 32.93 -33.43
C LYS A 7 0.54 31.75 -33.86
N ILE A 8 1.36 31.92 -34.89
CA ILE A 8 2.29 30.89 -35.36
C ILE A 8 3.43 30.66 -34.35
N LEU A 9 4.00 31.74 -33.79
CA LEU A 9 4.99 31.66 -32.72
C LEU A 9 4.42 31.01 -31.45
N ARG A 10 3.19 31.35 -31.03
CA ARG A 10 2.50 30.67 -29.93
C ARG A 10 2.28 29.19 -30.24
N ARG A 11 1.83 28.84 -31.45
CA ARG A 11 1.65 27.44 -31.87
C ARG A 11 2.95 26.65 -31.79
N SER A 12 4.05 27.23 -32.28
CA SER A 12 5.38 26.60 -32.21
C SER A 12 5.89 26.48 -30.77
N TYR A 13 5.62 27.46 -29.91
CA TYR A 13 5.97 27.42 -28.49
C TYR A 13 5.23 26.30 -27.75
N PHE A 14 3.91 26.20 -27.93
CA PHE A 14 3.10 25.16 -27.30
C PHE A 14 3.41 23.75 -27.82
N ALA A 15 3.65 23.60 -29.12
CA ALA A 15 4.07 22.32 -29.69
C ALA A 15 5.43 21.87 -29.13
N LYS A 16 6.41 22.77 -29.04
CA LYS A 16 7.72 22.50 -28.42
C LYS A 16 7.61 22.18 -26.92
N CYS A 17 6.70 22.87 -26.23
CA CYS A 17 6.42 22.63 -24.81
C CYS A 17 5.90 21.20 -24.60
N SER A 18 4.91 20.76 -25.40
CA SER A 18 4.37 19.39 -25.36
C SER A 18 5.43 18.35 -25.72
N GLU A 19 6.21 18.58 -26.78
CA GLU A 19 7.26 17.66 -27.24
C GLU A 19 8.40 17.52 -26.21
N SER A 20 8.76 18.61 -25.53
CA SER A 20 9.74 18.60 -24.44
C SER A 20 9.22 17.92 -23.16
N VAL A 21 7.92 18.00 -22.85
CA VAL A 21 7.32 17.22 -21.75
C VAL A 21 7.42 15.72 -22.03
N ILE A 22 7.11 15.31 -23.26
CA ILE A 22 7.18 13.91 -23.67
C ILE A 22 8.64 13.41 -23.63
N GLN A 23 9.60 14.17 -24.17
CA GLN A 23 11.03 13.82 -24.10
C GLN A 23 11.58 13.79 -22.67
N ALA A 24 11.18 14.74 -21.80
CA ALA A 24 11.59 14.77 -20.40
C ALA A 24 10.97 13.64 -19.56
N SER A 25 9.86 13.04 -20.02
CA SER A 25 9.21 11.91 -19.36
C SER A 25 9.91 10.57 -19.58
N GLY A 26 10.88 10.48 -20.50
CA GLY A 26 11.71 9.29 -20.69
C GLY A 26 10.94 7.99 -20.99
N ALA A 27 9.72 8.09 -21.51
CA ALA A 27 8.88 6.93 -21.80
C ALA A 27 9.26 6.35 -23.17
N THR A 28 9.93 5.20 -23.19
CA THR A 28 9.89 4.30 -24.34
C THR A 28 8.44 3.83 -24.52
N GLU A 29 7.81 4.26 -25.61
CA GLU A 29 6.37 4.18 -25.89
C GLU A 29 5.76 2.77 -26.01
N SER A 30 6.53 1.68 -25.87
CA SER A 30 6.04 0.34 -26.26
C SER A 30 5.71 -0.63 -25.12
N GLN A 31 5.84 -0.28 -23.84
CA GLN A 31 5.54 -1.24 -22.74
C GLN A 31 4.79 -0.72 -21.51
N MET A 32 4.42 0.57 -21.41
CA MET A 32 3.92 1.13 -20.13
C MET A 32 2.43 1.52 -20.07
N SER A 33 1.66 1.45 -21.17
CA SER A 33 0.31 2.05 -21.17
C SER A 33 -0.82 1.17 -20.64
N ALA A 34 -0.57 -0.10 -20.31
CA ALA A 34 -1.61 -1.00 -19.78
C ALA A 34 -1.43 -1.36 -18.30
N VAL A 35 -0.24 -1.14 -17.71
CA VAL A 35 0.12 -1.68 -16.38
C VAL A 35 -0.03 -0.65 -15.24
N ALA A 36 -0.05 0.65 -15.55
CA ALA A 36 0.08 1.70 -14.53
C ALA A 36 -1.19 1.97 -13.68
N GLY A 37 -2.36 1.49 -14.08
CA GLY A 37 -3.63 1.69 -13.36
C GLY A 37 -3.89 0.63 -12.29
N GLU A 38 -3.60 -0.64 -12.61
CA GLU A 38 -3.81 -1.79 -11.72
C GLU A 38 -2.72 -1.90 -10.64
N ASP A 39 -1.49 -1.44 -10.90
CA ASP A 39 -0.35 -1.52 -9.95
C ASP A 39 -0.41 -0.53 -8.78
N ALA A 40 -1.19 0.57 -8.90
CA ALA A 40 -1.17 1.63 -7.89
C ALA A 40 -1.86 1.22 -6.58
N GLY A 41 -3.02 0.56 -6.68
CA GLY A 41 -3.74 -0.01 -5.53
C GLY A 41 -2.93 -1.13 -4.87
N ASP A 42 -2.40 -2.05 -5.68
CA ASP A 42 -1.54 -3.15 -5.23
C ASP A 42 -0.30 -2.65 -4.45
N ARG A 43 0.36 -1.60 -4.96
CA ARG A 43 1.50 -0.97 -4.27
C ARG A 43 1.09 -0.34 -2.94
N ASN A 44 -0.10 0.25 -2.85
CA ASN A 44 -0.60 0.79 -1.58
C ASN A 44 -0.85 -0.32 -0.55
N VAL A 45 -1.35 -1.49 -0.98
CA VAL A 45 -1.53 -2.67 -0.14
C VAL A 45 -0.18 -3.20 0.35
N GLU A 46 0.83 -3.30 -0.51
CA GLU A 46 2.18 -3.70 -0.11
C GLU A 46 2.80 -2.72 0.90
N ILE A 47 2.65 -1.42 0.67
CA ILE A 47 3.08 -0.37 1.60
C ILE A 47 2.38 -0.53 2.95
N TRP A 48 1.08 -0.83 2.96
CA TRP A 48 0.33 -1.07 4.19
C TRP A 48 0.84 -2.31 4.94
N LYS A 49 1.09 -3.43 4.24
CA LYS A 49 1.68 -4.63 4.84
C LYS A 49 3.02 -4.34 5.51
N ILE A 50 3.90 -3.60 4.83
CA ILE A 50 5.21 -3.23 5.37
C ILE A 50 5.07 -2.28 6.57
N LYS A 51 4.15 -1.29 6.52
CA LYS A 51 3.86 -0.41 7.67
C LYS A 51 3.39 -1.20 8.89
N LYS A 52 2.47 -2.14 8.71
CA LYS A 52 1.98 -3.00 9.79
C LYS A 52 3.10 -3.88 10.33
N LEU A 53 3.91 -4.45 9.45
CA LEU A 53 5.07 -5.27 9.82
C LEU A 53 6.07 -4.48 10.66
N ILE A 54 6.42 -3.26 10.26
CA ILE A 54 7.32 -2.37 11.02
C ILE A 54 6.74 -2.11 12.41
N ARG A 55 5.45 -1.80 12.52
CA ARG A 55 4.79 -1.57 13.82
C ARG A 55 4.88 -2.81 14.71
N ASN A 56 4.66 -4.00 14.16
CA ASN A 56 4.79 -5.26 14.90
C ASN A 56 6.24 -5.53 15.33
N LEU A 57 7.22 -5.23 14.47
CA LEU A 57 8.65 -5.39 14.77
C LEU A 57 9.15 -4.38 15.82
N GLU A 58 8.60 -3.18 15.87
CA GLU A 58 8.94 -2.15 16.87
C GLU A 58 8.37 -2.45 18.27
N LEU A 59 7.19 -3.08 18.32
CA LEU A 59 6.58 -3.54 19.57
C LEU A 59 7.30 -4.78 20.12
N ALA A 60 7.89 -5.60 19.26
CA ALA A 60 8.65 -6.78 19.65
C ALA A 60 9.92 -6.38 20.43
N ARG A 61 9.99 -6.81 21.70
CA ARG A 61 11.18 -6.68 22.54
C ARG A 61 11.70 -8.06 22.95
N GLY A 62 13.02 -8.23 22.80
CA GLY A 62 13.73 -9.43 23.23
C GLY A 62 14.36 -9.27 24.62
N ASN A 63 14.54 -10.38 25.31
CA ASN A 63 15.37 -10.43 26.53
C ASN A 63 16.85 -10.53 26.13
N GLY A 64 17.59 -9.44 26.29
CA GLY A 64 19.02 -9.38 25.96
C GLY A 64 19.30 -9.08 24.47
N THR A 65 20.48 -9.43 23.97
CA THR A 65 20.91 -9.15 22.58
C THR A 65 20.61 -10.34 21.67
N SER A 66 19.33 -10.63 21.43
CA SER A 66 18.89 -11.81 20.68
C SER A 66 18.16 -11.49 19.37
N MET A 67 18.06 -10.20 19.02
CA MET A 67 17.33 -9.70 17.87
C MET A 67 18.30 -9.32 16.77
N ILE A 68 18.30 -10.08 15.67
CA ILE A 68 19.12 -9.84 14.49
C ILE A 68 18.29 -9.10 13.46
N SER A 69 18.79 -7.94 13.04
CA SER A 69 18.30 -7.18 11.90
C SER A 69 19.34 -7.27 10.79
N LEU A 70 19.00 -7.92 9.68
CA LEU A 70 19.89 -8.11 8.53
C LEU A 70 19.24 -7.56 7.26
N ILE A 71 19.92 -6.64 6.59
CA ILE A 71 19.50 -6.03 5.33
C ILE A 71 20.61 -6.21 4.30
N ILE A 72 20.25 -6.79 3.16
CA ILE A 72 21.16 -7.13 2.07
C ILE A 72 20.75 -6.30 0.84
N PRO A 73 21.63 -5.44 0.31
CA PRO A 73 21.30 -4.63 -0.85
C PRO A 73 21.26 -5.47 -2.13
N PRO A 74 20.52 -5.01 -3.15
CA PRO A 74 20.52 -5.68 -4.44
C PRO A 74 21.94 -5.62 -5.02
N ARG A 75 22.36 -6.71 -5.68
CA ARG A 75 23.71 -6.97 -6.22
C ARG A 75 24.74 -7.53 -5.24
N ASP A 76 24.47 -7.61 -3.93
CA ASP A 76 25.37 -8.33 -3.04
C ASP A 76 25.25 -9.85 -3.24
N GLN A 77 26.27 -10.59 -2.84
CA GLN A 77 26.32 -12.04 -2.97
C GLN A 77 25.93 -12.73 -1.66
N ILE A 78 25.00 -13.68 -1.72
CA ILE A 78 24.57 -14.48 -0.56
C ILE A 78 25.76 -15.19 0.10
N ALA A 79 26.71 -15.70 -0.69
CA ALA A 79 27.89 -16.39 -0.18
C ALA A 79 28.76 -15.50 0.73
N ARG A 80 28.83 -14.19 0.43
CA ARG A 80 29.56 -13.22 1.26
C ARG A 80 28.86 -13.03 2.61
N VAL A 81 27.54 -12.85 2.60
CA VAL A 81 26.73 -12.70 3.82
C VAL A 81 26.75 -13.96 4.66
N ALA A 82 26.68 -15.14 4.03
CA ALA A 82 26.79 -16.42 4.72
C ALA A 82 28.14 -16.60 5.42
N ARG A 83 29.24 -16.13 4.80
CA ARG A 83 30.57 -16.13 5.43
C ARG A 83 30.63 -15.18 6.62
N MET A 84 30.12 -13.96 6.46
CA MET A 84 30.02 -12.99 7.56
C MET A 84 29.23 -13.56 8.76
N LEU A 85 28.07 -14.19 8.52
CA LEU A 85 27.31 -14.85 9.58
C LEU A 85 28.06 -16.03 10.24
N ALA A 86 28.91 -16.75 9.50
CA ALA A 86 29.73 -17.82 10.06
C ALA A 86 30.84 -17.26 10.97
N ASP A 87 31.45 -16.14 10.59
CA ASP A 87 32.44 -15.44 11.41
C ASP A 87 31.78 -14.91 12.70
N GLU A 88 30.60 -14.30 12.59
CA GLU A 88 29.80 -13.83 13.73
C GLU A 88 29.32 -14.95 14.65
N TYR A 89 29.04 -16.14 14.10
CA TYR A 89 28.75 -17.32 14.91
C TYR A 89 29.99 -17.72 15.74
N GLY A 90 31.18 -17.67 15.14
CA GLY A 90 32.45 -17.94 15.81
C GLY A 90 32.73 -16.96 16.94
N THR A 91 32.54 -15.66 16.72
CA THR A 91 32.74 -14.63 17.77
C THR A 91 31.71 -14.78 18.90
N ALA A 92 30.43 -15.04 18.56
CA ALA A 92 29.35 -15.23 19.53
C ALA A 92 29.58 -16.44 20.47
N SER A 93 30.34 -17.45 20.04
CA SER A 93 30.68 -18.62 20.89
C SER A 93 31.48 -18.24 22.15
N ASN A 94 32.19 -17.12 22.12
CA ASN A 94 33.02 -16.61 23.22
C ASN A 94 32.24 -15.77 24.25
N ILE A 95 30.92 -15.58 24.07
CA ILE A 95 30.09 -14.84 25.01
C ILE A 95 30.08 -15.55 26.38
N LYS A 96 30.40 -14.80 27.45
CA LYS A 96 30.50 -15.30 28.83
C LYS A 96 29.15 -15.77 29.40
N SER A 97 28.08 -15.03 29.13
CA SER A 97 26.74 -15.39 29.61
C SER A 97 26.18 -16.57 28.84
N ARG A 98 25.92 -17.70 29.53
CA ARG A 98 25.41 -18.93 28.92
C ARG A 98 24.08 -18.72 28.19
N VAL A 99 23.15 -17.98 28.81
CA VAL A 99 21.81 -17.73 28.27
C VAL A 99 21.87 -16.84 27.03
N ASN A 100 22.63 -15.73 27.10
CA ASN A 100 22.78 -14.82 25.96
C ASN A 100 23.50 -15.51 24.79
N ARG A 101 24.54 -16.29 25.08
CA ARG A 101 25.27 -17.06 24.07
C ARG A 101 24.36 -18.02 23.30
N LEU A 102 23.55 -18.82 24.00
CA LEU A 102 22.65 -19.77 23.35
C LEU A 102 21.59 -19.05 22.48
N SER A 103 21.10 -17.90 22.95
CA SER A 103 20.12 -17.10 22.24
C SER A 103 20.69 -16.51 20.94
N VAL A 104 21.89 -15.90 21.00
CA VAL A 104 22.59 -15.35 19.82
C VAL A 104 22.92 -16.44 18.82
N LEU A 105 23.50 -17.56 19.27
CA LEU A 105 23.84 -18.68 18.37
C LEU A 105 22.60 -19.27 17.71
N GLY A 106 21.49 -19.39 18.44
CA GLY A 106 20.21 -19.85 17.90
C GLY A 106 19.62 -18.89 16.86
N ALA A 107 19.73 -17.58 17.09
CA ALA A 107 19.27 -16.56 16.14
C ALA A 107 20.11 -16.58 14.85
N ILE A 108 21.45 -16.60 14.96
CA ILE A 108 22.35 -16.68 13.78
C ILE A 108 22.09 -17.96 12.98
N THR A 109 21.92 -19.11 13.66
CA THR A 109 21.59 -20.39 13.00
C THR A 109 20.26 -20.29 12.24
N SER A 110 19.27 -19.59 12.80
CA SER A 110 17.96 -19.38 12.15
C SER A 110 18.10 -18.52 10.90
N VAL A 111 18.87 -17.42 10.95
CA VAL A 111 19.17 -16.57 9.79
C VAL A 111 19.91 -17.36 8.71
N GLN A 112 20.93 -18.14 9.08
CA GLN A 112 21.66 -18.99 8.13
C GLN A 112 20.76 -20.03 7.48
N GLY A 113 19.81 -20.61 8.22
CA GLY A 113 18.81 -21.52 7.67
C GLY A 113 17.91 -20.85 6.62
N ARG A 114 17.47 -19.62 6.88
CA ARG A 114 16.65 -18.84 5.94
C ARG A 114 17.43 -18.36 4.73
N LEU A 115 18.66 -17.90 4.93
CA LEU A 115 19.52 -17.44 3.86
C LEU A 115 19.80 -18.55 2.82
N LYS A 116 19.80 -19.83 3.24
CA LYS A 116 19.95 -21.00 2.33
C LYS A 116 18.77 -21.21 1.39
N LEU A 117 17.57 -20.70 1.71
CA LEU A 117 16.40 -20.79 0.83
C LEU A 117 16.57 -19.92 -0.41
N TYR A 118 17.40 -18.87 -0.32
CA TYR A 118 17.67 -17.95 -1.41
C TYR A 118 18.96 -18.37 -2.15
N THR A 119 18.85 -18.63 -3.44
CA THR A 119 20.03 -18.90 -4.29
C THR A 119 20.76 -17.61 -4.70
N LYS A 120 20.01 -16.51 -4.88
CA LYS A 120 20.52 -15.19 -5.23
C LYS A 120 19.72 -14.11 -4.48
N VAL A 121 20.35 -12.98 -4.18
CA VAL A 121 19.63 -11.83 -3.60
C VAL A 121 18.60 -11.33 -4.63
N PRO A 122 17.32 -11.17 -4.24
CA PRO A 122 16.28 -10.62 -5.10
C PRO A 122 16.60 -9.22 -5.63
N PRO A 123 15.95 -8.76 -6.71
CA PRO A 123 16.29 -7.50 -7.40
C PRO A 123 16.12 -6.25 -6.53
N ASN A 124 15.23 -6.26 -5.53
CA ASN A 124 15.05 -5.14 -4.61
C ASN A 124 15.87 -5.26 -3.30
N GLY A 125 16.63 -6.35 -3.15
CA GLY A 125 17.35 -6.67 -1.92
C GLY A 125 16.61 -7.70 -1.07
N LEU A 126 17.15 -7.99 0.11
CA LEU A 126 16.56 -8.96 1.03
C LEU A 126 16.63 -8.42 2.46
N VAL A 127 15.52 -8.52 3.19
CA VAL A 127 15.40 -8.11 4.59
C VAL A 127 15.08 -9.34 5.42
N ILE A 128 15.85 -9.57 6.47
CA ILE A 128 15.70 -10.70 7.39
C ILE A 128 15.69 -10.18 8.83
N TYR A 129 14.61 -10.45 9.54
CA TYR A 129 14.48 -10.24 10.98
C TYR A 129 14.35 -11.60 11.67
N CYS A 130 15.29 -11.89 12.57
CA CYS A 130 15.28 -13.12 13.35
C CYS A 130 15.54 -12.82 14.82
N GLY A 131 14.76 -13.44 15.70
CA GLY A 131 14.99 -13.31 17.13
C GLY A 131 14.00 -14.08 17.97
N THR A 132 14.20 -14.03 19.29
CA THR A 132 13.29 -14.61 20.28
C THR A 132 12.59 -13.48 21.02
N ILE A 133 11.28 -13.37 20.84
CA ILE A 133 10.45 -12.37 21.52
C ILE A 133 9.73 -13.03 22.70
N LEU A 134 9.47 -12.25 23.75
CA LEU A 134 8.59 -12.67 24.82
C LEU A 134 7.16 -12.32 24.42
N THR A 135 6.26 -13.31 24.43
CA THR A 135 4.82 -13.08 24.27
C THR A 135 4.20 -12.60 25.59
N ASP A 136 2.99 -12.04 25.55
CA ASP A 136 2.27 -11.56 26.74
C ASP A 136 1.99 -12.69 27.76
N GLU A 137 1.95 -13.94 27.29
CA GLU A 137 1.85 -15.14 28.15
C GLU A 137 3.17 -15.51 28.85
N GLY A 138 4.23 -14.73 28.68
CA GLY A 138 5.56 -15.01 29.23
C GLY A 138 6.31 -16.16 28.53
N LYS A 139 5.75 -16.74 27.46
CA LYS A 139 6.40 -17.77 26.64
C LYS A 139 7.35 -17.14 25.61
N GLU A 140 8.48 -17.80 25.39
CA GLU A 140 9.45 -17.41 24.36
C GLU A 140 8.98 -17.90 22.98
N LYS A 141 8.78 -16.96 22.04
CA LYS A 141 8.42 -17.25 20.65
C LYS A 141 9.58 -16.87 19.73
N LYS A 142 10.01 -17.81 18.89
CA LYS A 142 10.98 -17.55 17.82
C LYS A 142 10.26 -16.87 16.66
N VAL A 143 10.74 -15.69 16.27
CA VAL A 143 10.23 -14.91 15.13
C VAL A 143 11.30 -14.93 14.06
N ASN A 144 10.92 -15.39 12.87
CA ASN A 144 11.76 -15.42 11.68
C ASN A 144 10.94 -14.86 10.53
N ILE A 145 11.30 -13.68 10.07
CA ILE A 145 10.62 -12.95 9.01
C ILE A 145 11.65 -12.64 7.94
N ASP A 146 11.39 -13.09 6.72
CA ASP A 146 12.22 -12.81 5.56
C ASP A 146 11.32 -12.38 4.40
N PHE A 147 11.64 -11.26 3.75
CA PHE A 147 10.87 -10.75 2.63
C PHE A 147 11.72 -9.87 1.70
N GLU A 148 11.30 -9.77 0.45
CA GLU A 148 11.83 -8.80 -0.51
C GLU A 148 11.05 -7.47 -0.36
N PRO A 149 11.74 -6.33 -0.18
CA PRO A 149 11.08 -5.03 -0.11
C PRO A 149 10.51 -4.60 -1.46
N PHE A 150 9.43 -3.81 -1.45
CA PHE A 150 8.78 -3.24 -2.65
C PHE A 150 9.65 -2.23 -3.41
N LYS A 151 10.77 -1.79 -2.83
CA LYS A 151 11.74 -0.89 -3.42
C LYS A 151 13.16 -1.37 -3.19
N PRO A 152 14.09 -1.11 -4.13
CA PRO A 152 15.49 -1.45 -3.96
C PRO A 152 16.12 -0.71 -2.78
N ILE A 153 16.70 -1.48 -1.85
CA ILE A 153 17.39 -0.94 -0.67
C ILE A 153 18.90 -0.91 -0.92
N ASN A 154 19.52 0.26 -0.95
CA ASN A 154 20.97 0.36 -1.16
C ASN A 154 21.80 0.27 0.13
N THR A 155 21.17 0.21 1.30
CA THR A 155 21.84 0.12 2.60
C THR A 155 22.05 -1.34 3.00
N SER A 156 23.28 -1.71 3.38
CA SER A 156 23.54 -2.97 4.08
C SER A 156 23.59 -2.71 5.58
N LEU A 157 22.90 -3.54 6.37
CA LEU A 157 22.83 -3.42 7.82
C LEU A 157 22.89 -4.82 8.43
N TYR A 158 23.74 -5.01 9.44
CA TYR A 158 23.74 -6.17 10.30
C TYR A 158 23.90 -5.68 11.74
N LEU A 159 22.86 -5.88 12.56
CA LEU A 159 22.86 -5.49 13.97
C LEU A 159 22.23 -6.60 14.81
N CYS A 160 22.84 -6.87 15.96
CA CYS A 160 22.31 -7.73 17.01
C CYS A 160 22.06 -6.88 18.25
N ASP A 161 20.79 -6.74 18.63
CA ASP A 161 20.36 -5.87 19.73
C ASP A 161 19.18 -6.50 20.50
N ASN A 162 18.59 -5.76 21.45
CA ASN A 162 17.37 -6.16 22.17
C ASN A 162 16.06 -5.77 21.47
N LYS A 163 16.16 -5.04 20.37
CA LYS A 163 15.06 -4.59 19.52
C LYS A 163 15.41 -4.80 18.04
N PHE A 164 14.40 -4.86 17.18
CA PHE A 164 14.61 -4.81 15.74
C PHE A 164 14.85 -3.38 15.28
N HIS A 165 15.79 -3.22 14.34
CA HIS A 165 16.14 -1.94 13.71
C HIS A 165 15.39 -1.83 12.37
N THR A 166 14.39 -0.97 12.32
CA THR A 166 13.47 -0.77 11.17
C THR A 166 13.71 0.55 10.44
N GLU A 167 14.73 1.33 10.84
CA GLU A 167 15.00 2.69 10.33
C GLU A 167 15.18 2.71 8.81
N ALA A 168 15.87 1.68 8.27
CA ALA A 168 16.07 1.54 6.84
C ALA A 168 14.76 1.29 6.07
N LEU A 169 13.80 0.57 6.66
CA LEU A 169 12.48 0.35 6.05
C LEU A 169 11.59 1.59 6.15
N GLN A 170 11.65 2.31 7.28
CA GLN A 170 10.93 3.58 7.43
C GLN A 170 11.33 4.59 6.35
N ALA A 171 12.63 4.65 6.01
CA ALA A 171 13.12 5.52 4.93
C ALA A 171 12.53 5.16 3.55
N LEU A 172 12.17 3.90 3.31
CA LEU A 172 11.51 3.47 2.06
C LEU A 172 10.02 3.80 2.05
N LEU A 173 9.41 3.96 3.21
CA LEU A 173 8.00 4.33 3.35
C LEU A 173 7.77 5.83 3.14
N THR A 174 8.81 6.66 3.25
CA THR A 174 8.71 8.10 2.96
C THR A 174 8.18 8.32 1.53
N ASP A 175 7.17 9.18 1.39
CA ASP A 175 6.30 9.28 0.23
C ASP A 175 7.04 9.43 -1.11
N ASP A 176 6.72 8.56 -2.08
CA ASP A 176 7.09 8.74 -3.49
C ASP A 176 5.94 9.01 -4.44
N THR A 177 4.96 9.77 -3.97
CA THR A 177 4.16 10.55 -4.92
C THR A 177 5.08 11.61 -5.53
N LYS A 178 5.59 11.32 -6.73
CA LYS A 178 6.35 12.27 -7.55
C LYS A 178 5.37 13.19 -8.26
N PHE A 179 5.44 14.48 -7.96
CA PHE A 179 4.61 15.51 -8.58
C PHE A 179 5.39 16.24 -9.65
N GLY A 180 4.76 16.47 -10.80
CA GLY A 180 5.31 17.30 -11.87
C GLY A 180 4.90 18.75 -11.74
N PHE A 181 5.84 19.66 -11.93
CA PHE A 181 5.62 21.10 -11.98
C PHE A 181 5.99 21.62 -13.36
N ILE A 182 5.04 22.34 -13.97
CA ILE A 182 5.25 23.07 -15.22
C ILE A 182 5.14 24.55 -14.88
N ILE A 183 6.24 25.28 -15.06
CA ILE A 183 6.33 26.70 -14.75
C ILE A 183 6.48 27.44 -16.05
N MET A 184 5.44 28.16 -16.44
CA MET A 184 5.45 28.97 -17.64
C MET A 184 5.58 30.43 -17.26
N ASP A 185 6.53 31.10 -17.90
CA ASP A 185 6.72 32.54 -17.85
C ASP A 185 6.79 33.08 -19.29
N GLY A 186 6.58 34.39 -19.48
CA GLY A 186 6.69 35.05 -20.78
C GLY A 186 8.10 34.94 -21.41
N ASN A 187 9.12 34.64 -20.60
CA ASN A 187 10.51 34.51 -21.00
C ASN A 187 10.98 33.05 -21.17
N GLY A 188 10.16 32.05 -20.85
CA GLY A 188 10.58 30.64 -20.87
C GLY A 188 9.70 29.70 -20.05
N THR A 189 9.94 28.40 -20.20
CA THR A 189 9.27 27.35 -19.42
C THR A 189 10.29 26.48 -18.70
N LEU A 190 9.96 26.08 -17.47
CA LEU A 190 10.72 25.14 -16.66
C LEU A 190 9.84 23.94 -16.31
N PHE A 191 10.40 22.74 -16.49
CA PHE A 191 9.84 21.48 -16.05
C PHE A 191 10.64 20.95 -14.88
N GLY A 192 9.97 20.70 -13.78
CA GLY A 192 10.56 20.13 -12.58
C GLY A 192 9.69 19.06 -11.98
N THR A 193 10.27 18.27 -11.10
CA THR A 193 9.56 17.28 -10.30
C THR A 193 9.89 17.45 -8.83
N LEU A 194 8.91 17.16 -7.97
CA LEU A 194 9.03 17.16 -6.53
C LEU A 194 8.71 15.76 -6.01
N GLN A 195 9.58 15.19 -5.18
CA GLN A 195 9.38 13.91 -4.52
C GLN A 195 9.73 14.07 -3.04
N GLY A 196 8.73 14.07 -2.17
CA GLY A 196 8.93 14.44 -0.77
C GLY A 196 9.57 15.83 -0.66
N ASN A 197 10.77 15.89 -0.08
CA ASN A 197 11.54 17.13 0.09
C ASN A 197 12.59 17.37 -1.01
N THR A 198 12.73 16.47 -1.99
CA THR A 198 13.71 16.62 -3.06
C THR A 198 13.05 17.23 -4.30
N ARG A 199 13.64 18.33 -4.80
CA ARG A 199 13.26 18.97 -6.06
C ARG A 199 14.30 18.65 -7.13
N GLU A 200 13.83 18.36 -8.33
CA GLU A 200 14.66 18.06 -9.50
C GLU A 200 14.17 18.90 -10.67
N VAL A 201 15.08 19.62 -11.34
CA VAL A 201 14.77 20.37 -12.57
C VAL A 201 15.12 19.48 -13.76
N LEU A 202 14.12 19.05 -14.51
CA LEU A 202 14.30 18.13 -15.64
C LEU A 202 14.77 18.86 -16.88
N HIS A 203 14.07 19.93 -17.24
CA HIS A 203 14.35 20.68 -18.46
C HIS A 203 13.92 22.13 -18.32
N LYS A 204 14.70 23.05 -18.92
CA LYS A 204 14.35 24.46 -19.00
C LYS A 204 14.74 25.01 -20.37
N PHE A 205 13.87 25.83 -20.93
CA PHE A 205 14.18 26.57 -22.14
C PHE A 205 13.62 27.99 -22.08
N THR A 206 14.31 28.92 -22.72
CA THR A 206 13.94 30.34 -22.77
C THR A 206 13.43 30.71 -24.15
N VAL A 207 12.48 31.64 -24.21
CA VAL A 207 11.93 32.16 -25.46
C VAL A 207 11.68 33.65 -25.31
N GLU A 208 11.98 34.39 -26.38
CA GLU A 208 11.70 35.82 -26.46
C GLU A 208 10.36 36.04 -27.16
N LEU A 209 9.36 36.44 -26.37
CA LEU A 209 8.01 36.76 -26.86
C LEU A 209 7.75 38.28 -26.82
N PRO A 210 6.86 38.81 -27.67
CA PRO A 210 6.43 40.21 -27.62
C PRO A 210 5.79 40.60 -26.27
N LYS A 211 5.83 41.88 -25.88
CA LYS A 211 5.48 42.36 -24.52
C LYS A 211 4.01 42.21 -24.04
N LYS A 212 3.09 41.50 -24.73
CA LYS A 212 1.66 41.43 -24.35
C LYS A 212 1.13 40.00 -24.23
N HIS A 213 1.39 39.32 -23.10
CA HIS A 213 0.91 37.95 -22.89
C HIS A 213 0.63 37.55 -21.43
N ALA A 214 -0.43 38.09 -20.82
CA ALA A 214 -0.81 37.73 -19.45
C ALA A 214 -1.67 36.44 -19.34
N ASP A 215 -2.33 36.00 -20.42
CA ASP A 215 -3.36 34.95 -20.37
C ASP A 215 -2.86 33.52 -20.66
N PHE A 216 -1.54 33.29 -20.69
CA PHE A 216 -0.96 31.99 -21.05
C PHE A 216 -1.38 30.82 -20.13
N LYS A 217 -1.71 31.12 -18.86
CA LYS A 217 -2.08 30.11 -17.85
C LYS A 217 -3.38 29.38 -18.20
N THR A 218 -4.40 30.11 -18.64
CA THR A 218 -5.71 29.54 -18.97
C THR A 218 -5.68 28.88 -20.36
N GLU A 219 -4.90 29.42 -21.29
CA GLU A 219 -4.79 28.90 -22.65
C GLU A 219 -4.17 27.49 -22.71
N LEU A 220 -3.15 27.16 -21.89
CA LEU A 220 -2.50 25.83 -21.96
C LEU A 220 -3.46 24.70 -21.55
N GLY A 221 -4.12 24.84 -20.39
CA GLY A 221 -5.00 23.81 -19.84
C GLY A 221 -6.30 23.61 -20.62
N GLN A 222 -6.63 24.53 -21.53
CA GLN A 222 -7.83 24.47 -22.39
C GLN A 222 -7.48 24.20 -23.86
N SER A 223 -6.19 24.16 -24.23
CA SER A 223 -5.79 23.98 -25.62
C SER A 223 -5.83 22.51 -26.05
N ASP A 224 -6.35 22.26 -27.25
CA ASP A 224 -6.35 20.94 -27.89
C ASP A 224 -4.94 20.42 -28.23
N MET A 225 -3.90 21.26 -28.08
CA MET A 225 -2.51 20.90 -28.36
C MET A 225 -1.78 20.33 -27.15
N PHE A 226 -2.35 20.44 -25.94
CA PHE A 226 -1.82 19.78 -24.76
C PHE A 226 -2.34 18.35 -24.70
N ASP A 227 -1.46 17.38 -24.40
CA ASP A 227 -1.85 15.97 -24.35
C ASP A 227 -2.98 15.76 -23.31
N GLN A 228 -4.09 15.18 -23.76
CA GLN A 228 -5.27 14.93 -22.93
C GLN A 228 -4.95 14.07 -21.69
N ARG A 229 -3.97 13.17 -21.78
CA ARG A 229 -3.54 12.33 -20.64
C ARG A 229 -2.85 13.15 -19.56
N LEU A 230 -2.10 14.19 -19.94
CA LEU A 230 -1.48 15.11 -19.00
C LEU A 230 -2.50 16.11 -18.46
N GLN A 231 -3.42 16.56 -19.31
CA GLN A 231 -4.51 17.46 -18.94
C GLN A 231 -5.38 16.86 -17.82
N ALA A 232 -5.70 15.56 -17.92
CA ALA A 232 -6.44 14.83 -16.89
C ALA A 232 -5.70 14.70 -15.55
N LYS A 233 -4.37 14.91 -15.53
CA LYS A 233 -3.51 14.83 -14.33
C LYS A 233 -3.17 16.20 -13.75
N ILE A 234 -3.75 17.30 -14.26
CA ILE A 234 -3.58 18.62 -13.68
C ILE A 234 -4.34 18.70 -12.35
N ILE A 235 -3.62 18.81 -11.24
CA ILE A 235 -4.21 18.89 -9.89
C ILE A 235 -4.68 20.32 -9.57
N LYS A 236 -3.80 21.30 -9.79
CA LYS A 236 -4.04 22.70 -9.43
C LYS A 236 -3.23 23.63 -10.32
N THR A 237 -3.81 24.75 -10.70
CA THR A 237 -3.11 25.81 -11.44
C THR A 237 -2.81 26.97 -10.48
N VAL A 238 -1.53 27.19 -10.18
CA VAL A 238 -1.07 28.19 -9.21
C VAL A 238 -0.62 29.46 -9.92
N ASP A 239 -0.96 30.63 -9.37
CA ASP A 239 -0.40 31.92 -9.80
C ASP A 239 0.86 32.22 -9.00
N ILE A 240 1.96 32.52 -9.69
CA ILE A 240 3.27 32.83 -9.10
C ILE A 240 3.75 34.19 -9.56
N SER A 241 4.57 34.85 -8.73
CA SER A 241 5.05 36.22 -8.99
C SER A 241 6.36 36.24 -9.77
N TYR A 242 7.11 35.13 -9.75
CA TYR A 242 8.41 35.01 -10.39
C TYR A 242 8.43 33.80 -11.33
N GLY A 243 9.14 33.91 -12.46
CA GLY A 243 9.41 32.79 -13.37
C GLY A 243 10.66 31.97 -12.98
N GLY A 244 10.89 30.88 -13.71
CA GLY A 244 12.09 30.05 -13.57
C GLY A 244 12.20 29.31 -12.23
N GLU A 245 13.43 29.13 -11.73
CA GLU A 245 13.71 28.34 -10.52
C GLU A 245 13.22 28.98 -9.22
N ASN A 246 13.13 30.32 -9.17
CA ASN A 246 12.56 31.04 -8.04
C ASN A 246 11.03 30.87 -8.01
N GLY A 247 10.39 30.94 -9.18
CA GLY A 247 8.99 30.57 -9.36
C GLY A 247 8.69 29.14 -8.93
N PHE A 248 9.65 28.21 -9.11
CA PHE A 248 9.49 26.82 -8.72
C PHE A 248 9.35 26.64 -7.22
N ASN A 249 10.19 27.32 -6.44
CA ASN A 249 10.08 27.28 -4.98
C ASN A 249 8.74 27.85 -4.50
N GLN A 250 8.31 28.98 -5.09
CA GLN A 250 7.04 29.59 -4.73
C GLN A 250 5.85 28.70 -5.11
N ALA A 251 5.90 28.05 -6.27
CA ALA A 251 4.87 27.10 -6.70
C ALA A 251 4.77 25.90 -5.76
N ILE A 252 5.91 25.37 -5.28
CA ILE A 252 5.95 24.26 -4.31
C ILE A 252 5.26 24.68 -3.01
N GLU A 253 5.58 25.87 -2.48
CA GLU A 253 5.01 26.37 -1.23
C GLU A 253 3.49 26.58 -1.35
N LEU A 254 3.02 27.19 -2.43
CA LEU A 254 1.58 27.43 -2.68
C LEU A 254 0.77 26.17 -3.04
N ALA A 255 1.45 25.12 -3.52
CA ALA A 255 0.84 23.84 -3.87
C ALA A 255 0.87 22.83 -2.72
N ALA A 256 1.66 23.06 -1.66
CA ALA A 256 1.90 22.09 -0.58
C ALA A 256 0.61 21.48 -0.01
N ASP A 257 -0.38 22.32 0.32
CA ASP A 257 -1.68 21.87 0.86
C ASP A 257 -2.43 20.96 -0.13
N SER A 258 -2.40 21.32 -1.41
CA SER A 258 -3.13 20.59 -2.45
C SER A 258 -2.44 19.26 -2.79
N LEU A 259 -1.12 19.21 -2.68
CA LEU A 259 -0.31 18.00 -2.90
C LEU A 259 -0.43 17.01 -1.74
N ALA A 260 -0.44 17.49 -0.50
CA ALA A 260 -0.68 16.68 0.68
C ALA A 260 -2.07 16.01 0.63
N ASN A 261 -3.05 16.69 0.04
CA ASN A 261 -4.43 16.22 -0.04
C ASN A 261 -4.72 15.23 -1.18
N VAL A 262 -3.78 14.93 -2.07
CA VAL A 262 -4.06 14.08 -3.26
C VAL A 262 -4.52 12.67 -2.87
N LYS A 263 -3.89 12.04 -1.86
CA LYS A 263 -4.32 10.73 -1.36
C LYS A 263 -5.75 10.79 -0.81
N PHE A 264 -6.06 11.83 -0.03
CA PHE A 264 -7.40 12.07 0.51
C PHE A 264 -8.45 12.33 -0.58
N ILE A 265 -8.08 13.01 -1.67
CA ILE A 265 -8.97 13.28 -2.80
C ILE A 265 -9.30 12.00 -3.57
N GLN A 266 -8.31 11.12 -3.78
CA GLN A 266 -8.52 9.82 -4.43
C GLN A 266 -9.44 8.94 -3.58
N GLU A 267 -9.16 8.85 -2.28
CA GLU A 267 -9.98 8.10 -1.32
C GLU A 267 -11.42 8.62 -1.28
N LYS A 268 -11.61 9.93 -1.18
CA LYS A 268 -12.94 10.56 -1.22
C LYS A 268 -13.68 10.24 -2.52
N LYS A 269 -13.01 10.30 -3.67
CA LYS A 269 -13.62 9.99 -4.97
C LYS A 269 -14.08 8.53 -5.06
N LEU A 270 -13.29 7.60 -4.53
CA LEU A 270 -13.64 6.18 -4.50
C LEU A 270 -14.89 5.94 -3.65
N ILE A 271 -14.91 6.46 -2.42
CA ILE A 271 -16.04 6.29 -1.50
C ILE A 271 -17.29 7.02 -2.02
N GLN A 272 -17.12 8.16 -2.69
CA GLN A 272 -18.23 8.85 -3.33
C GLN A 272 -18.85 8.00 -4.44
N THR A 273 -18.03 7.35 -5.28
CA THR A 273 -18.52 6.43 -6.32
C THR A 273 -19.32 5.27 -5.69
N TYR A 274 -18.85 4.75 -4.55
CA TYR A 274 -19.57 3.73 -3.78
C TYR A 274 -20.93 4.23 -3.26
N PHE A 275 -21.00 5.44 -2.70
CA PHE A 275 -22.27 6.03 -2.26
C PHE A 275 -23.21 6.39 -3.40
N ASP A 276 -22.69 6.72 -4.58
CA ASP A 276 -23.49 6.99 -5.76
C ASP A 276 -24.22 5.72 -6.22
N GLU A 277 -23.57 4.56 -6.19
CA GLU A 277 -24.21 3.26 -6.51
C GLU A 277 -25.30 2.88 -5.49
N ILE A 278 -25.08 3.18 -4.19
CA ILE A 278 -26.12 3.01 -3.15
C ILE A 278 -27.30 3.95 -3.39
N SER A 279 -27.01 5.23 -3.69
CA SER A 279 -28.04 6.25 -3.86
C SER A 279 -28.89 6.03 -5.11
N GLN A 280 -28.32 5.41 -6.14
CA GLN A 280 -29.00 5.09 -7.40
C GLN A 280 -29.69 3.73 -7.40
N ASP A 281 -29.57 2.95 -6.31
CA ASP A 281 -30.13 1.60 -6.17
C ASP A 281 -29.83 0.67 -7.36
N THR A 282 -28.58 0.73 -7.84
CA THR A 282 -28.13 -0.08 -8.98
C THR A 282 -27.95 -1.56 -8.61
N GLY A 283 -27.86 -1.85 -7.31
CA GLY A 283 -27.55 -3.16 -6.74
C GLY A 283 -26.11 -3.63 -7.02
N ARG A 284 -25.20 -2.73 -7.40
CA ARG A 284 -23.78 -3.03 -7.67
C ARG A 284 -22.86 -2.67 -6.50
N TYR A 285 -23.34 -2.86 -5.29
CA TYR A 285 -22.58 -2.60 -4.07
C TYR A 285 -22.81 -3.74 -3.08
N VAL A 286 -21.86 -3.93 -2.17
CA VAL A 286 -21.96 -4.87 -1.06
C VAL A 286 -21.40 -4.22 0.20
N TYR A 287 -21.99 -4.53 1.34
CA TYR A 287 -21.53 -4.05 2.65
C TYR A 287 -21.69 -5.16 3.69
N GLY A 288 -20.95 -5.05 4.79
CA GLY A 288 -20.98 -6.08 5.84
C GLY A 288 -20.10 -7.28 5.51
N VAL A 289 -19.61 -7.95 6.55
CA VAL A 289 -18.56 -8.98 6.41
C VAL A 289 -19.08 -10.21 5.67
N LYS A 290 -20.28 -10.70 6.04
CA LYS A 290 -20.88 -11.91 5.47
C LYS A 290 -21.09 -11.76 3.96
N ASP A 291 -21.86 -10.74 3.58
CA ASP A 291 -22.22 -10.49 2.18
C ASP A 291 -20.99 -10.15 1.34
N THR A 292 -20.04 -9.37 1.88
CA THR A 292 -18.81 -9.02 1.14
C THR A 292 -17.94 -10.25 0.88
N LEU A 293 -17.80 -11.15 1.85
CA LEU A 293 -17.05 -12.40 1.66
C LEU A 293 -17.76 -13.36 0.71
N GLN A 294 -19.08 -13.47 0.80
CA GLN A 294 -19.86 -14.26 -0.14
C GLN A 294 -19.73 -13.71 -1.57
N GLY A 295 -19.84 -12.39 -1.74
CA GLY A 295 -19.60 -11.72 -3.02
C GLY A 295 -18.17 -11.92 -3.54
N LEU A 296 -17.20 -12.03 -2.63
CA LEU A 296 -15.81 -12.32 -2.95
C LEU A 296 -15.62 -13.77 -3.44
N GLU A 297 -16.26 -14.74 -2.77
CA GLU A 297 -16.26 -16.16 -3.16
C GLU A 297 -16.97 -16.41 -4.50
N MET A 298 -18.03 -15.64 -4.77
CA MET A 298 -18.72 -15.63 -6.06
C MET A 298 -17.91 -14.93 -7.18
N GLY A 299 -16.82 -14.24 -6.85
CA GLY A 299 -16.03 -13.44 -7.81
C GLY A 299 -16.80 -12.24 -8.37
N ALA A 300 -17.82 -11.76 -7.65
CA ALA A 300 -18.67 -10.65 -8.07
C ALA A 300 -18.06 -9.28 -7.75
N VAL A 301 -17.17 -9.21 -6.76
CA VAL A 301 -16.55 -7.95 -6.32
C VAL A 301 -15.51 -7.48 -7.35
N GLU A 302 -15.56 -6.21 -7.73
CA GLU A 302 -14.56 -5.54 -8.55
C GLU A 302 -13.51 -4.88 -7.67
N THR A 303 -13.97 -3.97 -6.81
CA THR A 303 -13.13 -3.21 -5.88
C THR A 303 -13.61 -3.45 -4.47
N LEU A 304 -12.74 -4.03 -3.65
CA LEU A 304 -12.94 -4.26 -2.24
C LEU A 304 -12.41 -3.05 -1.47
N ILE A 305 -13.26 -2.42 -0.68
CA ILE A 305 -12.94 -1.23 0.13
C ILE A 305 -12.88 -1.67 1.59
N CYS A 306 -11.73 -1.48 2.23
CA CYS A 306 -11.53 -1.86 3.63
C CYS A 306 -10.93 -0.71 4.43
N TRP A 307 -11.42 -0.51 5.65
CA TRP A 307 -10.85 0.44 6.58
C TRP A 307 -9.55 -0.07 7.21
N GLU A 308 -8.53 0.80 7.34
CA GLU A 308 -7.20 0.43 7.84
C GLU A 308 -7.20 -0.14 9.28
N ASN A 309 -8.15 0.26 10.12
CA ASN A 309 -8.27 -0.17 11.52
C ASN A 309 -9.49 -1.08 11.69
N LEU A 310 -9.75 -1.97 10.73
CA LEU A 310 -10.82 -2.94 10.82
C LEU A 310 -10.58 -3.92 11.98
N ASP A 311 -11.33 -3.73 13.06
CA ASP A 311 -11.30 -4.59 14.25
C ASP A 311 -12.17 -5.84 14.05
N ILE A 312 -11.80 -6.68 13.09
CA ILE A 312 -12.47 -7.95 12.82
C ILE A 312 -11.40 -9.03 12.69
N THR A 313 -11.55 -10.09 13.47
CA THR A 313 -10.64 -11.23 13.48
C THR A 313 -11.30 -12.43 12.83
N ARG A 314 -10.57 -13.07 11.93
CA ARG A 314 -10.94 -14.33 11.28
C ARG A 314 -10.40 -15.48 12.13
N TYR A 315 -11.31 -16.28 12.68
CA TYR A 315 -11.00 -17.50 13.42
C TYR A 315 -11.30 -18.71 12.54
N LYS A 316 -10.32 -19.58 12.37
CA LYS A 316 -10.51 -20.90 11.77
C LYS A 316 -10.61 -21.90 12.90
N LEU A 317 -11.80 -22.43 13.09
CA LEU A 317 -12.14 -23.39 14.13
C LEU A 317 -12.25 -24.79 13.51
N ARG A 318 -11.89 -25.81 14.27
CA ARG A 318 -12.02 -27.21 13.86
C ARG A 318 -12.81 -27.98 14.90
N ASN A 319 -13.81 -28.71 14.42
CA ASN A 319 -14.58 -29.64 15.22
C ASN A 319 -13.81 -30.95 15.48
N ASN A 320 -14.23 -31.71 16.50
CA ASN A 320 -13.67 -33.05 16.77
C ASN A 320 -13.83 -34.03 15.59
N ALA A 321 -14.77 -33.78 14.68
CA ALA A 321 -14.97 -34.53 13.44
C ALA A 321 -14.02 -34.10 12.29
N GLY A 322 -13.18 -33.08 12.49
CA GLY A 322 -12.25 -32.56 11.49
C GLY A 322 -12.85 -31.55 10.50
N VAL A 323 -14.14 -31.21 10.63
CA VAL A 323 -14.78 -30.14 9.84
C VAL A 323 -14.24 -28.79 10.31
N GLU A 324 -13.81 -27.96 9.35
CA GLU A 324 -13.27 -26.64 9.61
C GLU A 324 -14.33 -25.57 9.33
N THR A 325 -14.62 -24.73 10.33
CA THR A 325 -15.54 -23.60 10.22
C THR A 325 -14.76 -22.29 10.35
N VAL A 326 -15.13 -21.29 9.55
CA VAL A 326 -14.49 -19.98 9.56
C VAL A 326 -15.47 -18.96 10.11
N LEU A 327 -15.11 -18.33 11.22
CA LEU A 327 -15.89 -17.27 11.85
C LEU A 327 -15.17 -15.93 11.73
N HIS A 328 -15.94 -14.86 11.59
CA HIS A 328 -15.46 -13.49 11.56
C HIS A 328 -16.11 -12.74 12.70
N LEU A 329 -15.34 -12.43 13.75
CA LEU A 329 -15.87 -11.88 14.99
C LEU A 329 -15.27 -10.50 15.26
N ARG A 330 -16.11 -9.60 15.80
CA ARG A 330 -15.66 -8.35 16.41
C ARG A 330 -15.14 -8.59 17.83
N PRO A 331 -14.31 -7.71 18.40
CA PRO A 331 -13.81 -7.83 19.77
C PRO A 331 -14.89 -7.90 20.86
N GLU A 332 -16.09 -7.41 20.57
CA GLU A 332 -17.24 -7.51 21.48
C GLU A 332 -17.83 -8.91 21.48
N GLU A 333 -17.96 -9.52 20.30
CA GLU A 333 -18.48 -10.87 20.07
C GLU A 333 -17.46 -11.94 20.50
N GLU A 334 -16.17 -11.61 20.51
CA GLU A 334 -15.11 -12.49 21.05
C GLU A 334 -15.32 -12.82 22.54
N LYS A 335 -15.99 -11.96 23.30
CA LYS A 335 -16.27 -12.19 24.72
C LYS A 335 -17.35 -13.26 24.93
N ASP A 336 -18.18 -13.48 23.91
CA ASP A 336 -19.29 -14.42 23.99
C ASP A 336 -18.80 -15.83 23.68
N LYS A 337 -18.72 -16.65 24.73
CA LYS A 337 -18.25 -18.04 24.65
C LYS A 337 -19.10 -18.93 23.76
N SER A 338 -20.33 -18.52 23.42
CA SER A 338 -21.24 -19.24 22.53
C SER A 338 -20.67 -19.42 21.12
N TYR A 339 -19.80 -18.53 20.65
CA TYR A 339 -19.20 -18.63 19.31
C TYR A 339 -18.05 -19.65 19.23
N PHE A 340 -17.57 -20.14 20.37
CA PHE A 340 -16.49 -21.14 20.46
C PHE A 340 -17.01 -22.52 20.88
N THR A 341 -18.32 -22.66 21.06
CA THR A 341 -19.00 -23.91 21.40
C THR A 341 -19.93 -24.28 20.27
N ASP A 342 -19.83 -25.52 19.79
CA ASP A 342 -20.66 -26.00 18.70
C ASP A 342 -22.13 -26.14 19.16
N PRO A 343 -23.14 -25.57 18.46
CA PRO A 343 -24.54 -25.55 18.91
C PRO A 343 -25.15 -26.93 19.13
N GLU A 344 -24.67 -27.95 18.40
CA GLU A 344 -25.25 -29.30 18.41
C GLU A 344 -24.57 -30.26 19.39
N THR A 345 -23.26 -30.12 19.61
CA THR A 345 -22.47 -31.07 20.39
C THR A 345 -21.97 -30.50 21.72
N ASN A 346 -22.18 -29.20 21.98
CA ASN A 346 -21.75 -28.48 23.18
C ASN A 346 -20.25 -28.70 23.51
N THR A 347 -19.47 -28.99 22.48
CA THR A 347 -18.04 -29.29 22.56
C THR A 347 -17.27 -28.02 22.16
N GLU A 348 -16.19 -27.73 22.86
CA GLU A 348 -15.31 -26.59 22.54
C GLU A 348 -14.60 -26.85 21.20
N LEU A 349 -14.72 -25.90 20.29
CA LEU A 349 -14.05 -25.91 18.99
C LEU A 349 -12.55 -25.65 19.14
N GLU A 350 -11.72 -26.44 18.47
CA GLU A 350 -10.28 -26.22 18.48
C GLU A 350 -9.91 -25.02 17.61
N LEU A 351 -9.20 -24.04 18.19
CA LEU A 351 -8.68 -22.91 17.44
C LEU A 351 -7.47 -23.34 16.61
N VAL A 352 -7.63 -23.39 15.28
CA VAL A 352 -6.54 -23.72 14.36
C VAL A 352 -5.72 -22.48 14.02
N GLU A 353 -6.39 -21.39 13.69
CA GLU A 353 -5.73 -20.15 13.24
C GLU A 353 -6.56 -18.94 13.62
N SER A 354 -5.90 -17.89 14.13
CA SER A 354 -6.48 -16.57 14.30
C SER A 354 -5.65 -15.55 13.51
N ALA A 355 -6.31 -14.78 12.64
CA ALA A 355 -5.68 -13.75 11.84
C ALA A 355 -6.61 -12.54 11.70
N ALA A 356 -6.05 -11.34 11.64
CA ALA A 356 -6.85 -10.14 11.35
C ALA A 356 -7.44 -10.24 9.94
N LEU A 357 -8.74 -9.90 9.78
CA LEU A 357 -9.43 -10.04 8.50
C LEU A 357 -8.75 -9.20 7.40
N LEU A 358 -8.33 -7.98 7.73
CA LEU A 358 -7.62 -7.11 6.78
C LEU A 358 -6.28 -7.70 6.31
N GLU A 359 -5.55 -8.40 7.20
CA GLU A 359 -4.30 -9.08 6.85
C GLU A 359 -4.56 -10.28 5.92
N TRP A 360 -5.59 -11.06 6.24
CA TRP A 360 -6.00 -12.17 5.39
C TRP A 360 -6.45 -11.69 4.00
N LEU A 361 -7.24 -10.63 3.92
CA LEU A 361 -7.66 -10.01 2.66
C LEU A 361 -6.44 -9.50 1.88
N ALA A 362 -5.52 -8.79 2.52
CA ALA A 362 -4.32 -8.30 1.87
C ALA A 362 -3.44 -9.43 1.31
N ASN A 363 -3.48 -10.64 1.87
CA ASN A 363 -2.73 -11.79 1.36
C ASN A 363 -3.46 -12.56 0.24
N ASN A 364 -4.80 -12.57 0.24
CA ASN A 364 -5.60 -13.43 -0.64
C ASN A 364 -6.41 -12.70 -1.71
N TYR A 365 -6.52 -11.36 -1.68
CA TYR A 365 -7.34 -10.59 -2.62
C TYR A 365 -7.02 -10.86 -4.10
N LYS A 366 -5.75 -11.14 -4.43
CA LYS A 366 -5.32 -11.46 -5.79
C LYS A 366 -5.94 -12.76 -6.32
N THR A 367 -6.18 -13.74 -5.45
CA THR A 367 -6.80 -15.02 -5.82
C THR A 367 -8.25 -14.84 -6.25
N PHE A 368 -8.93 -13.84 -5.70
CA PHE A 368 -10.33 -13.51 -6.02
C PHE A 368 -10.47 -12.58 -7.22
N GLY A 369 -9.36 -12.06 -7.77
CA GLY A 369 -9.39 -11.13 -8.90
C GLY A 369 -9.97 -9.76 -8.56
N THR A 370 -9.93 -9.36 -7.29
CA THR A 370 -10.44 -8.07 -6.82
C THR A 370 -9.32 -7.06 -6.64
N VAL A 371 -9.62 -5.76 -6.75
CA VAL A 371 -8.70 -4.70 -6.33
C VAL A 371 -8.98 -4.35 -4.87
N LEU A 372 -7.96 -4.42 -4.00
CA LEU A 372 -8.10 -4.03 -2.59
C LEU A 372 -7.67 -2.58 -2.40
N GLU A 373 -8.59 -1.74 -1.93
CA GLU A 373 -8.35 -0.35 -1.58
C GLU A 373 -8.51 -0.15 -0.07
N ILE A 374 -7.44 0.34 0.57
CA ILE A 374 -7.41 0.58 2.01
C ILE A 374 -7.68 2.07 2.26
N ILE A 375 -8.71 2.36 3.03
CA ILE A 375 -9.19 3.71 3.32
C ILE A 375 -9.00 4.09 4.80
N THR A 376 -9.12 5.38 5.09
CA THR A 376 -9.04 5.98 6.43
C THR A 376 -10.37 6.62 6.82
N ASP A 377 -10.51 7.01 8.09
CA ASP A 377 -11.69 7.70 8.62
C ASP A 377 -11.51 9.22 8.70
N LYS A 378 -10.46 9.76 8.06
CA LYS A 378 -10.12 11.18 8.12
C LYS A 378 -11.03 12.06 7.25
N SER A 379 -11.62 11.47 6.21
CA SER A 379 -12.62 12.14 5.36
C SER A 379 -14.02 12.01 5.97
N GLN A 380 -14.92 12.95 5.66
CA GLN A 380 -16.31 12.86 6.13
C GLN A 380 -17.01 11.62 5.55
N GLU A 381 -16.73 11.32 4.29
CA GLU A 381 -17.23 10.15 3.57
C GLU A 381 -16.65 8.85 4.16
N GLY A 382 -15.36 8.81 4.48
CA GLY A 382 -14.72 7.68 5.16
C GLY A 382 -15.30 7.42 6.55
N ALA A 383 -15.54 8.48 7.34
CA ALA A 383 -16.19 8.35 8.64
C ALA A 383 -17.62 7.80 8.53
N GLN A 384 -18.37 8.18 7.48
CA GLN A 384 -19.69 7.61 7.18
C GLN A 384 -19.61 6.13 6.77
N PHE A 385 -18.62 5.77 5.96
CA PHE A 385 -18.39 4.38 5.57
C PHE A 385 -18.09 3.48 6.78
N VAL A 386 -17.20 3.93 7.68
CA VAL A 386 -16.82 3.17 8.88
C VAL A 386 -18.00 3.05 9.85
N ARG A 387 -18.67 4.16 10.18
CA ARG A 387 -19.76 4.18 11.18
C ARG A 387 -21.08 3.60 10.66
N GLY A 388 -21.37 3.79 9.37
CA GLY A 388 -22.63 3.36 8.75
C GLY A 388 -22.60 1.94 8.21
N PHE A 389 -21.50 1.53 7.57
CA PHE A 389 -21.40 0.27 6.84
C PHE A 389 -20.41 -0.72 7.48
N GLY A 390 -19.87 -0.40 8.67
CA GLY A 390 -19.03 -1.31 9.43
C GLY A 390 -17.59 -1.42 8.95
N GLY A 391 -17.14 -0.50 8.07
CA GLY A 391 -15.75 -0.40 7.64
C GLY A 391 -15.28 -1.43 6.61
N ILE A 392 -16.20 -2.23 6.05
CA ILE A 392 -15.95 -3.18 4.96
C ILE A 392 -17.09 -3.12 3.95
N GLY A 393 -16.73 -3.13 2.67
CA GLY A 393 -17.69 -3.16 1.57
C GLY A 393 -16.98 -3.23 0.24
N GLY A 394 -17.74 -3.22 -0.85
CA GLY A 394 -17.15 -3.26 -2.18
C GLY A 394 -18.10 -2.85 -3.28
N LEU A 395 -17.52 -2.53 -4.43
CA LEU A 395 -18.22 -2.34 -5.68
C LEU A 395 -18.27 -3.67 -6.42
N LEU A 396 -19.45 -4.04 -6.89
CA LEU A 396 -19.68 -5.29 -7.62
C LEU A 396 -19.63 -5.04 -9.14
N ARG A 397 -19.10 -6.02 -9.88
CA ARG A 397 -19.06 -6.01 -11.35
C ARG A 397 -20.46 -6.09 -11.96
N TYR A 398 -21.36 -6.79 -11.29
CA TYR A 398 -22.74 -7.01 -11.69
C TYR A 398 -23.65 -7.02 -10.46
N ARG A 399 -24.96 -6.84 -10.68
CA ARG A 399 -25.94 -6.87 -9.59
C ARG A 399 -26.04 -8.28 -9.02
N VAL A 400 -25.89 -8.40 -7.70
CA VAL A 400 -26.07 -9.64 -6.94
C VAL A 400 -27.18 -9.41 -5.93
N ASP A 401 -28.06 -10.40 -5.77
CA ASP A 401 -29.12 -10.36 -4.77
C ASP A 401 -28.74 -11.25 -3.58
N PHE A 402 -28.22 -10.63 -2.53
CA PHE A 402 -27.78 -11.33 -1.32
C PHE A 402 -28.96 -11.77 -0.44
N GLN A 403 -30.13 -11.12 -0.56
CA GLN A 403 -31.33 -11.45 0.24
C GLN A 403 -31.95 -12.79 -0.17
N ALA A 404 -31.86 -13.16 -1.44
CA ALA A 404 -32.35 -14.43 -1.93
C ALA A 404 -31.57 -15.63 -1.35
N GLN A 405 -30.31 -15.41 -0.93
CA GLN A 405 -29.44 -16.47 -0.49
C GLN A 405 -29.52 -16.75 1.02
N ASP A 406 -29.73 -15.71 1.83
CA ASP A 406 -30.08 -15.90 3.25
C ASP A 406 -31.38 -16.72 3.41
N MET A 407 -32.35 -16.54 2.50
CA MET A 407 -33.58 -17.35 2.46
C MET A 407 -33.34 -18.80 2.04
N THR A 408 -32.39 -19.08 1.14
CA THR A 408 -32.04 -20.47 0.79
C THR A 408 -31.24 -21.15 1.89
N ASP A 409 -30.35 -20.45 2.60
CA ASP A 409 -29.63 -21.00 3.75
C ASP A 409 -30.58 -21.30 4.92
N GLU A 410 -31.63 -20.47 5.11
CA GLU A 410 -32.72 -20.77 6.06
C GLU A 410 -33.61 -21.94 5.62
N LEU A 411 -33.82 -22.14 4.31
CA LEU A 411 -34.62 -23.26 3.77
C LEU A 411 -33.86 -24.60 3.77
N ASP A 412 -32.55 -24.60 3.52
CA ASP A 412 -31.70 -25.79 3.60
C ASP A 412 -31.48 -26.26 5.06
N GLY A 413 -31.77 -25.41 6.05
CA GLY A 413 -31.84 -25.77 7.47
C GLY A 413 -33.17 -26.35 7.92
N ILE A 414 -34.19 -26.40 7.05
CA ILE A 414 -35.47 -27.06 7.32
C ILE A 414 -35.36 -28.48 6.76
N ASP A 415 -35.04 -29.44 7.63
CA ASP A 415 -35.08 -30.86 7.31
C ASP A 415 -36.53 -31.24 6.96
N LEU A 416 -36.82 -31.38 5.67
CA LEU A 416 -38.14 -31.71 5.13
C LEU A 416 -38.57 -33.17 5.40
N ASP A 417 -37.73 -33.94 6.10
CA ASP A 417 -37.97 -35.34 6.44
C ASP A 417 -38.81 -35.52 7.73
N ASP A 418 -39.21 -34.44 8.41
CA ASP A 418 -39.95 -34.49 9.68
C ASP A 418 -41.47 -34.18 9.55
N TYR A 419 -42.10 -34.51 8.41
CA TYR A 419 -43.55 -34.38 8.20
C TYR A 419 -44.30 -35.67 7.81
#